data_AF-A0A5Q0EF11-F1
#
_entry.id   AF-A0A5Q0EF11-F1
#
_cell.length_a   1.000
_cell.length_b   1.000
_cell.length_c   1.000
_cell.angle_alpha   90.00
_cell.angle_beta   90.00
_cell.angle_gamma   90.00
#
_symmetry.space_group_name_H-M   'P 1'
#
loop_
_entity.id
_entity.type
_entity.pdbx_description
1 polymer ?
#
loop_
_entity_poly.entity_id
_entity_poly.type
_entity_poly.pdbx_seq_one_letter_code
_entity_poly.pdbx_strand_id
1 'polypeptide(L)'
;MIQSGFAPRLLAWYARHGRRDLPWQQDPTPYRVWVSEIMLQQTQVRTVIPYFRRFCQRFADLPDLAQADQDEVLHLWTGLGYYARARNLHQAAGRVLAEHGGRVPQQLEPLMALPGIGRSTAGAILSLALGQCQPILDGNVKRVLARCFAIAGHPSQAAVQRQLWQLAEQLLPEQGCGPYNQALMDLGASLCSRSKPDCAPCPLSGICSARLQGRTAEFPGRRPSKALPQRACRLLILRDEQDRVLLHRRPPSGIWGGLWSLPECPLDEDIAVWAGRRFGVKLESVEQLAVVEHSFSHFQLQMHPCQTRITGGTLAVMETELIWYNLGQPEKIGLAAPVARLLARLQAQLQTSG
;
A
#
# COMPACT_ATOMS: atom_id res chain seq x y z
N MET A 1 19.88 -31.20 -3.20
CA MET A 1 18.94 -31.91 -4.09
C MET A 1 17.69 -31.07 -4.21
N ILE A 2 17.34 -30.65 -5.43
CA ILE A 2 16.02 -30.09 -5.73
C ILE A 2 15.01 -31.17 -5.34
N GLN A 3 14.05 -30.86 -4.46
CA GLN A 3 13.06 -31.84 -4.05
C GLN A 3 12.18 -32.18 -5.25
N SER A 4 12.37 -33.39 -5.78
CA SER A 4 11.59 -33.92 -6.89
C SER A 4 10.09 -33.75 -6.58
N GLY A 5 9.37 -33.11 -7.51
CA GLY A 5 7.92 -32.92 -7.41
C GLY A 5 7.42 -31.65 -6.70
N PHE A 6 8.28 -30.69 -6.35
CA PHE A 6 7.82 -29.41 -5.74
C PHE A 6 6.77 -28.68 -6.61
N ALA A 7 7.11 -28.33 -7.84
CA ALA A 7 6.20 -27.63 -8.76
C ALA A 7 4.96 -28.47 -9.15
N PRO A 8 5.09 -29.77 -9.51
CA PRO A 8 3.93 -30.62 -9.78
C PRO A 8 2.90 -30.69 -8.63
N ARG A 9 3.36 -30.77 -7.37
CA ARG A 9 2.46 -30.79 -6.19
C ARG A 9 1.68 -29.49 -6.05
N LEU A 10 2.35 -28.35 -6.25
CA LEU A 10 1.70 -27.03 -6.20
C LEU A 10 0.69 -26.85 -7.33
N LEU A 11 1.06 -27.21 -8.55
CA LEU A 11 0.18 -27.10 -9.72
C LEU A 11 -1.06 -28.00 -9.57
N ALA A 12 -0.89 -29.24 -9.11
CA ALA A 12 -2.00 -30.16 -8.87
C ALA A 12 -2.96 -29.64 -7.78
N TRP A 13 -2.41 -29.05 -6.71
CA TRP A 13 -3.23 -28.42 -5.66
C TRP A 13 -3.96 -27.18 -6.18
N TYR A 14 -3.26 -26.30 -6.90
CA TYR A 14 -3.83 -25.08 -7.45
C TYR A 14 -4.94 -25.36 -8.47
N ALA A 15 -4.81 -26.42 -9.25
CA ALA A 15 -5.87 -26.86 -10.16
C ALA A 15 -7.19 -27.15 -9.44
N ARG A 16 -7.15 -27.65 -8.20
CA ARG A 16 -8.33 -28.05 -7.41
C ARG A 16 -8.80 -26.98 -6.41
N HIS A 17 -7.87 -26.20 -5.85
CA HIS A 17 -8.12 -25.31 -4.70
C HIS A 17 -7.67 -23.86 -4.93
N GLY A 18 -7.02 -23.58 -6.06
CA GLY A 18 -6.56 -22.24 -6.40
C GLY A 18 -7.71 -21.25 -6.56
N ARG A 19 -7.48 -20.00 -6.17
CA ARG A 19 -8.45 -18.93 -6.38
C ARG A 19 -8.49 -18.55 -7.85
N ARG A 20 -9.70 -18.39 -8.39
CA ARG A 20 -9.95 -18.07 -9.80
C ARG A 20 -10.97 -16.94 -9.98
N ASP A 21 -11.48 -16.38 -8.90
CA ASP A 21 -12.57 -15.39 -8.85
C ASP A 21 -12.05 -13.98 -8.57
N LEU A 22 -10.73 -13.79 -8.52
CA LEU A 22 -10.13 -12.49 -8.23
C LEU A 22 -10.28 -11.56 -9.45
N PRO A 23 -10.65 -10.27 -9.26
CA PRO A 23 -10.91 -9.35 -10.37
C PRO A 23 -9.74 -9.19 -11.35
N TRP A 24 -8.50 -9.22 -10.86
CA TRP A 24 -7.28 -9.09 -11.66
C TRP A 24 -6.85 -10.38 -12.36
N GLN A 25 -7.48 -11.52 -12.04
CA GLN A 25 -7.32 -12.76 -12.79
C GLN A 25 -8.32 -12.86 -13.94
N GLN A 26 -9.38 -12.04 -13.94
CA GLN A 26 -10.30 -11.92 -15.07
C GLN A 26 -9.71 -10.93 -16.09
N ASP A 27 -9.56 -11.41 -17.33
CA ASP A 27 -8.97 -10.69 -18.45
C ASP A 27 -7.62 -10.05 -18.08
N PRO A 28 -6.61 -10.88 -17.75
CA PRO A 28 -5.34 -10.38 -17.24
C PRO A 28 -4.60 -9.64 -18.35
N THR A 29 -4.41 -8.34 -18.17
CA THR A 29 -3.50 -7.52 -18.97
C THR A 29 -2.29 -7.12 -18.13
N PRO A 30 -1.12 -6.81 -18.73
CA PRO A 30 0.02 -6.33 -17.98
C PRO A 30 -0.30 -5.13 -17.08
N TYR A 31 -1.17 -4.22 -17.55
CA TYR A 31 -1.65 -3.07 -16.77
C TYR A 31 -2.47 -3.51 -15.55
N ARG A 32 -3.49 -4.36 -15.74
CA ARG A 32 -4.35 -4.83 -14.64
C ARG A 32 -3.57 -5.61 -13.59
N VAL A 33 -2.70 -6.52 -14.03
CA VAL A 33 -1.82 -7.28 -13.13
C VAL A 33 -0.88 -6.35 -12.38
N TRP A 34 -0.28 -5.37 -13.07
CA TRP A 34 0.58 -4.39 -12.43
C TRP A 34 -0.14 -3.60 -11.33
N VAL A 35 -1.32 -3.05 -11.62
CA VAL A 35 -2.14 -2.32 -10.63
C VAL A 35 -2.44 -3.20 -9.42
N SER A 36 -2.90 -4.45 -9.63
CA SER A 36 -3.19 -5.35 -8.51
C SER A 36 -1.97 -5.68 -7.69
N GLU A 37 -0.82 -5.92 -8.33
CA GLU A 37 0.42 -6.27 -7.63
C GLU A 37 0.91 -5.10 -6.76
N ILE A 38 0.83 -3.86 -7.25
CA ILE A 38 1.15 -2.68 -6.44
C ILE A 38 0.17 -2.56 -5.27
N MET A 39 -1.14 -2.73 -5.49
CA MET A 39 -2.14 -2.67 -4.43
C MET A 39 -1.97 -3.77 -3.37
N LEU A 40 -1.55 -4.97 -3.75
CA LEU A 40 -1.36 -6.12 -2.86
C LEU A 40 -0.11 -6.04 -1.98
N GLN A 41 0.82 -5.14 -2.27
CA GLN A 41 1.98 -4.90 -1.40
C GLN A 41 1.54 -4.51 0.01
N GLN A 42 1.83 -5.37 1.00
CA GLN A 42 1.48 -5.16 2.41
C GLN A 42 -0.02 -4.92 2.66
N THR A 43 -0.89 -5.35 1.75
CA THR A 43 -2.35 -5.15 1.85
C THR A 43 -3.08 -6.47 1.61
N GLN A 44 -4.14 -6.74 2.36
CA GLN A 44 -4.89 -7.99 2.23
C GLN A 44 -5.77 -8.01 0.97
N VAL A 45 -5.87 -9.17 0.32
CA VAL A 45 -6.69 -9.38 -0.89
C VAL A 45 -8.13 -8.84 -0.73
N ARG A 46 -8.81 -9.17 0.38
CA ARG A 46 -10.18 -8.70 0.66
C ARG A 46 -10.30 -7.16 0.67
N THR A 47 -9.26 -6.48 1.14
CA THR A 47 -9.22 -5.02 1.18
C THR A 47 -8.97 -4.46 -0.22
N VAL A 48 -8.13 -5.11 -1.03
CA VAL A 48 -7.78 -4.65 -2.39
C VAL A 48 -8.93 -4.78 -3.37
N ILE A 49 -9.75 -5.84 -3.30
CA ILE A 49 -10.83 -6.11 -4.26
C ILE A 49 -11.70 -4.87 -4.59
N PRO A 50 -12.32 -4.18 -3.62
CA PRO A 50 -13.14 -3.01 -3.94
C PRO A 50 -12.34 -1.81 -4.48
N TYR A 51 -11.07 -1.65 -4.07
CA TYR A 51 -10.22 -0.57 -4.58
C TYR A 51 -9.82 -0.83 -6.02
N PHE A 52 -9.38 -2.04 -6.34
CA PHE A 52 -9.02 -2.44 -7.69
C PHE A 52 -10.19 -2.23 -8.66
N ARG A 53 -11.40 -2.65 -8.29
CA ARG A 53 -12.59 -2.49 -9.13
C ARG A 53 -12.87 -1.01 -9.44
N ARG A 54 -12.94 -0.13 -8.43
CA ARG A 54 -13.17 1.31 -8.65
C ARG A 54 -12.03 1.96 -9.44
N PHE A 55 -10.79 1.58 -9.15
CA PHE A 55 -9.61 2.14 -9.78
C PHE A 55 -9.56 1.79 -11.28
N CYS A 56 -9.74 0.53 -11.63
CA CYS A 56 -9.79 0.09 -13.03
C CYS A 56 -11.08 0.48 -13.76
N GLN A 57 -12.15 0.83 -13.04
CA GLN A 57 -13.33 1.43 -13.65
C GLN A 57 -13.07 2.88 -14.06
N ARG A 58 -12.31 3.65 -13.26
CA ARG A 58 -11.95 5.04 -13.58
C ARG A 58 -10.79 5.15 -14.55
N PHE A 59 -9.78 4.29 -14.42
CA PHE A 59 -8.61 4.23 -15.26
C PHE A 59 -8.60 2.86 -15.95
N ALA A 60 -9.26 2.78 -17.11
CA ALA A 60 -9.51 1.50 -17.77
C ALA A 60 -8.21 0.91 -18.33
N ASP A 61 -7.31 1.79 -18.78
CA ASP A 61 -6.00 1.44 -19.30
C ASP A 61 -4.86 2.31 -18.75
N LEU A 62 -3.67 2.10 -19.29
CA LEU A 62 -2.46 2.80 -18.86
C LEU A 62 -2.47 4.29 -19.27
N PRO A 63 -2.80 4.66 -20.52
CA PRO A 63 -2.99 6.06 -20.89
C PRO A 63 -3.94 6.84 -19.97
N ASP A 64 -5.10 6.26 -19.63
CA ASP A 64 -6.07 6.90 -18.71
C ASP A 64 -5.44 7.22 -17.36
N LEU A 65 -4.67 6.28 -16.81
CA LEU A 65 -3.97 6.49 -15.53
C LEU A 65 -2.85 7.53 -15.68
N ALA A 66 -2.07 7.47 -16.76
CA ALA A 66 -0.90 8.31 -16.98
C ALA A 66 -1.24 9.78 -17.20
N GLN A 67 -2.43 10.07 -17.74
CA GLN A 67 -2.93 11.43 -18.02
C GLN A 67 -3.77 12.00 -16.87
N ALA A 68 -4.09 11.20 -15.86
CA ALA A 68 -4.92 11.63 -14.75
C ALA A 68 -4.21 12.66 -13.85
N ASP A 69 -5.00 13.49 -13.19
CA ASP A 69 -4.47 14.33 -12.13
C ASP A 69 -4.02 13.47 -10.94
N GLN A 70 -2.84 13.75 -10.40
CA GLN A 70 -2.29 12.98 -9.29
C GLN A 70 -3.24 12.96 -8.08
N ASP A 71 -3.96 14.05 -7.82
CA ASP A 71 -4.89 14.12 -6.70
C ASP A 71 -6.08 13.17 -6.87
N GLU A 72 -6.56 12.95 -8.09
CA GLU A 72 -7.61 11.97 -8.37
C GLU A 72 -7.10 10.53 -8.14
N VAL A 73 -5.86 10.24 -8.57
CA VAL A 73 -5.22 8.94 -8.32
C VAL A 73 -5.09 8.69 -6.82
N LEU A 74 -4.63 9.69 -6.06
CA LEU A 74 -4.49 9.59 -4.60
C LEU A 74 -5.83 9.56 -3.88
N HIS A 75 -6.86 10.22 -4.40
CA HIS A 75 -8.22 10.14 -3.92
C HIS A 75 -8.74 8.70 -3.99
N LEU A 76 -8.63 8.04 -5.15
CA LEU A 76 -9.04 6.65 -5.31
C LEU A 76 -8.21 5.65 -4.49
N TRP A 77 -6.99 6.03 -4.11
CA TRP A 77 -6.10 5.26 -3.22
C TRP A 77 -6.36 5.50 -1.73
N THR A 78 -7.15 6.53 -1.38
CA THR A 78 -7.34 6.95 0.02
C THR A 78 -7.92 5.82 0.87
N GLY A 79 -7.21 5.48 1.95
CA GLY A 79 -7.56 4.36 2.83
C GLY A 79 -6.78 3.07 2.59
N LEU A 80 -6.11 2.90 1.44
CA LEU A 80 -5.30 1.72 1.14
C LEU A 80 -3.90 1.76 1.80
N GLY A 81 -3.45 2.95 2.23
CA GLY A 81 -2.17 3.16 2.89
C GLY A 81 -0.96 3.05 1.94
N TYR A 82 0.23 3.34 2.46
CA TYR A 82 1.50 3.34 1.70
C TYR A 82 1.41 4.13 0.38
N TYR A 83 1.01 5.40 0.45
CA TYR A 83 0.69 6.25 -0.70
C TYR A 83 1.85 6.52 -1.66
N ALA A 84 3.09 6.26 -1.25
CA ALA A 84 4.24 6.24 -2.17
C ALA A 84 4.02 5.22 -3.31
N ARG A 85 3.29 4.13 -3.06
CA ARG A 85 2.91 3.16 -4.08
C ARG A 85 2.07 3.79 -5.20
N ALA A 86 1.06 4.56 -4.84
CA ALA A 86 0.19 5.24 -5.81
C ALA A 86 0.96 6.27 -6.63
N ARG A 87 1.80 7.07 -5.97
CA ARG A 87 2.65 8.07 -6.65
C ARG A 87 3.63 7.42 -7.60
N ASN A 88 4.33 6.36 -7.16
CA ASN A 88 5.26 5.64 -8.00
C ASN A 88 4.55 4.96 -9.18
N LEU A 89 3.37 4.37 -8.96
CA LEU A 89 2.53 3.80 -10.02
C LEU A 89 2.14 4.86 -11.05
N HIS A 90 1.70 6.04 -10.61
CA HIS A 90 1.34 7.15 -11.49
C HIS A 90 2.55 7.68 -12.27
N GLN A 91 3.67 7.93 -11.59
CA GLN A 91 4.91 8.36 -12.23
C GLN A 91 5.41 7.34 -13.25
N ALA A 92 5.35 6.05 -12.91
CA ALA A 92 5.71 4.97 -13.81
C ALA A 92 4.76 4.89 -15.02
N ALA A 93 3.45 5.10 -14.83
CA ALA A 93 2.49 5.12 -15.92
C ALA A 93 2.79 6.27 -16.89
N GLY A 94 3.10 7.47 -16.38
CA GLY A 94 3.56 8.61 -17.18
C GLY A 94 4.82 8.30 -17.98
N ARG A 95 5.82 7.65 -17.36
CA ARG A 95 7.03 7.19 -18.05
C ARG A 95 6.72 6.15 -19.13
N VAL A 96 5.85 5.19 -18.88
CA VAL A 96 5.45 4.20 -19.89
C VAL A 96 4.71 4.84 -21.06
N LEU A 97 3.88 5.85 -20.79
CA LEU A 97 3.23 6.62 -21.85
C LEU A 97 4.26 7.34 -22.72
N ALA A 98 5.22 8.05 -22.11
CA ALA A 98 6.22 8.84 -22.82
C ALA A 98 7.31 7.99 -23.52
N GLU A 99 7.84 6.98 -22.84
CA GLU A 99 9.02 6.20 -23.30
C GLU A 99 8.62 4.95 -24.10
N HIS A 100 7.39 4.44 -23.92
CA HIS A 100 6.94 3.17 -24.49
C HIS A 100 5.58 3.26 -25.20
N GLY A 101 5.09 4.47 -25.50
CA GLY A 101 3.85 4.69 -26.25
C GLY A 101 2.61 4.12 -25.58
N GLY A 102 2.60 4.09 -24.24
CA GLY A 102 1.47 3.59 -23.44
C GLY A 102 1.43 2.06 -23.28
N ARG A 103 2.41 1.33 -23.81
CA ARG A 103 2.49 -0.13 -23.70
C ARG A 103 3.41 -0.55 -22.57
N VAL A 104 2.88 -1.31 -21.61
CA VAL A 104 3.69 -1.88 -20.51
C VAL A 104 4.85 -2.70 -21.09
N PRO A 105 6.11 -2.43 -20.69
CA PRO A 105 7.25 -3.18 -21.18
C PRO A 105 7.12 -4.68 -20.91
N GLN A 106 7.53 -5.50 -21.88
CA GLN A 106 7.39 -6.96 -21.84
C GLN A 106 8.71 -7.69 -21.53
N GLN A 107 9.70 -6.96 -21.01
CA GLN A 107 11.01 -7.46 -20.62
C GLN A 107 11.28 -7.08 -19.16
N LEU A 108 12.11 -7.88 -18.48
CA LEU A 108 12.33 -7.76 -17.04
C LEU A 108 13.03 -6.46 -16.67
N GLU A 109 14.13 -6.13 -17.35
CA GLU A 109 14.98 -4.98 -17.06
C GLU A 109 14.24 -3.64 -17.28
N PRO A 110 13.53 -3.41 -18.40
CA PRO A 110 12.73 -2.21 -18.56
C PRO A 110 11.63 -2.06 -17.51
N LEU A 111 10.96 -3.15 -17.12
CA LEU A 111 9.98 -3.11 -16.04
C LEU A 111 10.62 -2.71 -14.71
N MET A 112 11.78 -3.29 -14.37
CA MET A 112 12.49 -2.99 -13.13
C MET A 112 13.07 -1.56 -13.06
N ALA A 113 13.22 -0.89 -14.21
CA ALA A 113 13.63 0.51 -14.26
C ALA A 113 12.49 1.49 -13.91
N LEU A 114 11.24 1.01 -13.82
CA LEU A 114 10.08 1.83 -13.48
C LEU A 114 9.94 2.02 -11.95
N PRO A 115 9.56 3.23 -11.48
CA PRO A 115 9.34 3.48 -10.06
C PRO A 115 8.38 2.49 -9.41
N GLY A 116 8.79 1.90 -8.28
CA GLY A 116 7.95 0.98 -7.51
C GLY A 116 7.83 -0.44 -8.06
N ILE A 117 8.47 -0.76 -9.20
CA ILE A 117 8.53 -2.12 -9.74
C ILE A 117 9.88 -2.75 -9.39
N GLY A 118 9.87 -3.67 -8.41
CA GLY A 118 11.02 -4.52 -8.12
C GLY A 118 11.00 -5.82 -8.92
N ARG A 119 12.08 -6.62 -8.81
CA ARG A 119 12.23 -7.92 -9.48
C ARG A 119 11.00 -8.85 -9.35
N SER A 120 10.44 -8.96 -8.15
CA SER A 120 9.26 -9.81 -7.91
C SER A 120 8.00 -9.28 -8.59
N THR A 121 7.80 -7.96 -8.61
CA THR A 121 6.64 -7.34 -9.27
C THR A 121 6.76 -7.49 -10.79
N ALA A 122 7.94 -7.25 -11.35
CA ALA A 122 8.20 -7.46 -12.77
C ALA A 122 7.96 -8.93 -13.17
N GLY A 123 8.49 -9.87 -12.38
CA GLY A 123 8.23 -11.31 -12.59
C GLY A 123 6.75 -11.68 -12.50
N ALA A 124 5.99 -11.08 -11.59
CA ALA A 124 4.55 -11.29 -11.48
C ALA A 124 3.80 -10.76 -12.72
N ILE A 125 4.12 -9.55 -13.20
CA ILE A 125 3.53 -8.97 -14.42
C ILE A 125 3.80 -9.90 -15.62
N LEU A 126 5.06 -10.26 -15.85
CA LEU A 126 5.46 -11.06 -17.01
C LEU A 126 4.89 -12.48 -16.96
N SER A 127 4.86 -13.12 -15.78
CA SER A 127 4.37 -14.49 -15.66
C SER A 127 2.85 -14.61 -15.64
N LEU A 128 2.14 -13.70 -14.99
CA LEU A 128 0.69 -13.78 -14.86
C LEU A 128 -0.05 -13.19 -16.06
N ALA A 129 0.46 -12.12 -16.67
CA ALA A 129 -0.18 -11.50 -17.82
C ALA A 129 0.30 -12.04 -19.17
N LEU A 130 1.59 -12.39 -19.28
CA LEU A 130 2.21 -12.77 -20.56
C LEU A 130 2.65 -14.24 -20.60
N GLY A 131 2.46 -15.00 -19.52
CA GLY A 131 2.87 -16.41 -19.44
C GLY A 131 4.38 -16.65 -19.46
N GLN A 132 5.19 -15.59 -19.36
CA GLN A 132 6.65 -15.72 -19.39
C GLN A 132 7.17 -16.36 -18.10
N CYS A 133 8.12 -17.27 -18.22
CA CYS A 133 8.70 -17.93 -17.06
C CYS A 133 9.67 -17.01 -16.30
N GLN A 134 9.10 -16.26 -15.36
CA GLN A 134 9.84 -15.38 -14.46
C GLN A 134 9.52 -15.74 -13.00
N PRO A 135 10.53 -15.86 -12.11
CA PRO A 135 10.30 -16.17 -10.72
C PRO A 135 9.76 -14.95 -9.95
N ILE A 136 9.02 -15.23 -8.88
CA ILE A 136 8.56 -14.23 -7.92
C ILE A 136 9.10 -14.52 -6.53
N LEU A 137 9.15 -13.50 -5.67
CA LEU A 137 9.62 -13.63 -4.29
C LEU A 137 8.96 -12.62 -3.36
N ASP A 138 7.63 -12.63 -3.33
CA ASP A 138 6.84 -11.80 -2.42
C ASP A 138 6.93 -12.32 -0.95
N GLY A 139 6.23 -11.67 -0.03
CA GLY A 139 6.22 -12.09 1.38
C GLY A 139 5.64 -13.49 1.62
N ASN A 140 4.73 -13.95 0.76
CA ASN A 140 4.14 -15.28 0.84
C ASN A 140 5.13 -16.35 0.38
N VAL A 141 5.72 -16.15 -0.80
CA VAL A 141 6.72 -17.05 -1.40
C VAL A 141 7.93 -17.16 -0.48
N LYS A 142 8.46 -16.04 0.04
CA LYS A 142 9.58 -16.05 1.01
C LYS A 142 9.30 -16.96 2.20
N ARG A 143 8.08 -16.92 2.75
CA ARG A 143 7.67 -17.76 3.89
C ARG A 143 7.52 -19.22 3.52
N VAL A 144 6.89 -19.52 2.38
CA VAL A 144 6.75 -20.89 1.88
C VAL A 144 8.13 -21.51 1.66
N LEU A 145 9.02 -20.83 0.93
CA LEU A 145 10.36 -21.32 0.64
C LEU A 145 11.21 -21.43 1.91
N ALA A 146 11.21 -20.42 2.79
CA ALA A 146 11.97 -20.48 4.03
C ALA A 146 11.55 -21.66 4.92
N ARG A 147 10.26 -22.00 4.97
CA ARG A 147 9.77 -23.17 5.72
C ARG A 147 10.08 -24.47 5.00
N CYS A 148 9.78 -24.57 3.71
CA CYS A 148 9.95 -25.81 2.94
C CYS A 148 11.41 -26.27 2.94
N PHE A 149 12.35 -25.32 2.88
CA PHE A 149 13.79 -25.60 2.84
C PHE A 149 14.51 -25.32 4.16
N ALA A 150 13.79 -24.95 5.23
CA ALA A 150 14.35 -24.60 6.55
C ALA A 150 15.48 -23.55 6.49
N ILE A 151 15.25 -22.47 5.73
CA ILE A 151 16.22 -21.38 5.54
C ILE A 151 16.24 -20.48 6.78
N ALA A 152 17.30 -20.60 7.58
CA ALA A 152 17.49 -19.80 8.78
C ALA A 152 17.74 -18.32 8.47
N GLY A 153 17.37 -17.45 9.41
CA GLY A 153 17.57 -15.99 9.30
C GLY A 153 16.36 -15.23 8.76
N HIS A 154 16.41 -13.91 8.90
CA HIS A 154 15.32 -13.02 8.48
C HIS A 154 15.43 -12.71 6.97
N PRO A 155 14.34 -12.73 6.18
CA PRO A 155 14.37 -12.50 4.74
C PRO A 155 14.86 -11.13 4.26
N SER A 156 15.14 -10.18 5.16
CA SER A 156 15.79 -8.90 4.82
C SER A 156 17.32 -8.97 4.86
N GLN A 157 17.91 -10.05 5.37
CA GLN A 157 19.35 -10.24 5.35
C GLN A 157 19.78 -10.60 3.93
N ALA A 158 20.83 -9.94 3.42
CA ALA A 158 21.27 -10.11 2.03
C ALA A 158 21.59 -11.57 1.68
N ALA A 159 22.23 -12.32 2.58
CA ALA A 159 22.54 -13.73 2.37
C ALA A 159 21.27 -14.59 2.23
N VAL A 160 20.30 -14.41 3.13
CA VAL A 160 18.99 -15.11 3.09
C VAL A 160 18.23 -14.74 1.82
N GLN A 161 18.23 -13.47 1.43
CA GLN A 161 17.57 -13.00 0.22
C GLN A 161 18.16 -13.63 -1.04
N ARG A 162 19.50 -13.74 -1.14
CA ARG A 162 20.17 -14.42 -2.26
C ARG A 162 19.77 -15.89 -2.35
N GLN A 163 19.79 -16.60 -1.21
CA GLN A 163 19.42 -18.01 -1.17
C GLN A 163 17.95 -18.24 -1.58
N LEU A 164 17.04 -17.38 -1.12
CA LEU A 164 15.62 -17.46 -1.49
C LEU A 164 15.37 -17.17 -2.98
N TRP A 165 16.11 -16.23 -3.58
CA TRP A 165 16.04 -15.98 -5.02
C TRP A 165 16.57 -17.16 -5.83
N GLN A 166 17.72 -17.71 -5.44
CA GLN A 166 18.28 -18.90 -6.09
C GLN A 166 17.30 -20.08 -6.06
N LEU A 167 16.61 -20.30 -4.93
CA LEU A 167 15.55 -21.31 -4.84
C LEU A 167 14.36 -20.98 -5.74
N ALA A 168 13.91 -19.74 -5.77
CA ALA A 168 12.78 -19.33 -6.62
C ALA A 168 13.06 -19.56 -8.11
N GLU A 169 14.30 -19.32 -8.54
CA GLU A 169 14.78 -19.60 -9.91
C GLU A 169 14.88 -21.11 -10.17
N GLN A 170 15.51 -21.88 -9.27
CA GLN A 170 15.71 -23.32 -9.44
C GLN A 170 14.42 -24.14 -9.42
N LEU A 171 13.39 -23.66 -8.73
CA LEU A 171 12.11 -24.35 -8.59
C LEU A 171 11.09 -23.94 -9.66
N LEU A 172 11.41 -22.94 -10.48
CA LEU A 172 10.53 -22.47 -11.54
C LEU A 172 10.37 -23.58 -12.59
N PRO A 173 9.15 -24.03 -12.90
CA PRO A 173 8.95 -25.03 -13.95
C PRO A 173 9.23 -24.42 -15.33
N GLU A 174 9.53 -25.26 -16.33
CA GLU A 174 9.69 -24.80 -17.72
C GLU A 174 8.37 -24.35 -18.36
N GLN A 175 7.24 -24.87 -17.86
CA GLN A 175 5.89 -24.57 -18.35
C GLN A 175 4.95 -24.30 -17.16
N GLY A 176 3.88 -23.53 -17.40
CA GLY A 176 2.88 -23.25 -16.36
C GLY A 176 3.36 -22.32 -15.25
N CYS A 177 4.34 -21.45 -15.55
CA CYS A 177 4.96 -20.52 -14.59
C CYS A 177 3.96 -19.55 -13.94
N GLY A 178 2.99 -19.03 -14.69
CA GLY A 178 1.91 -18.19 -14.15
C GLY A 178 1.10 -18.91 -13.07
N PRO A 179 0.44 -20.04 -13.39
CA PRO A 179 -0.25 -20.87 -12.40
C PRO A 179 0.63 -21.31 -11.23
N TYR A 180 1.91 -21.63 -11.45
CA TYR A 180 2.85 -21.99 -10.39
C TYR A 180 3.12 -20.81 -9.43
N ASN A 181 3.39 -19.62 -9.96
CA ASN A 181 3.61 -18.41 -9.17
C ASN A 181 2.35 -18.06 -8.36
N GLN A 182 1.18 -18.12 -8.98
CA GLN A 182 -0.09 -17.91 -8.29
C GLN A 182 -0.33 -18.97 -7.20
N ALA A 183 -0.01 -20.25 -7.46
CA ALA A 183 -0.11 -21.32 -6.49
C ALA A 183 0.75 -21.07 -5.24
N LEU A 184 1.98 -20.58 -5.42
CA LEU A 184 2.86 -20.22 -4.29
C LEU A 184 2.28 -19.09 -3.44
N MET A 185 1.77 -18.04 -4.09
CA MET A 185 1.14 -16.92 -3.40
C MET A 185 -0.12 -17.37 -2.65
N ASP A 186 -0.97 -18.17 -3.30
CA ASP A 186 -2.19 -18.72 -2.72
C ASP A 186 -1.90 -19.63 -1.53
N LEU A 187 -0.90 -20.51 -1.66
CA LEU A 187 -0.48 -21.39 -0.58
C LEU A 187 -0.01 -20.59 0.64
N GLY A 188 0.81 -19.56 0.42
CA GLY A 188 1.25 -18.68 1.50
C GLY A 188 0.11 -17.89 2.13
N ALA A 189 -0.85 -17.43 1.32
CA ALA A 189 -1.99 -16.65 1.79
C ALA A 189 -3.04 -17.46 2.57
N SER A 190 -3.16 -18.77 2.29
CA SER A 190 -4.19 -19.64 2.86
C SER A 190 -3.63 -20.62 3.90
N LEU A 191 -2.86 -21.63 3.48
CA LEU A 191 -2.44 -22.75 4.34
C LEU A 191 -1.14 -22.43 5.09
N CYS A 192 -0.11 -21.94 4.39
CA CYS A 192 1.19 -21.62 4.96
C CYS A 192 1.19 -20.20 5.55
N SER A 193 0.22 -19.92 6.44
CA SER A 193 -0.01 -18.61 7.04
C SER A 193 1.11 -18.19 8.01
N ARG A 194 1.20 -16.90 8.36
CA ARG A 194 2.24 -16.38 9.27
C ARG A 194 2.22 -17.07 10.62
N SER A 195 1.04 -17.28 11.19
CA SER A 195 0.80 -17.84 12.51
C SER A 195 -0.11 -19.06 12.39
N LYS A 196 0.24 -20.17 13.03
CA LYS A 196 -0.54 -21.43 13.01
C LYS A 196 -0.83 -21.89 11.56
N PRO A 197 0.20 -22.23 10.75
CA PRO A 197 -0.02 -22.74 9.40
C PRO A 197 -0.79 -24.06 9.45
N ASP A 198 -1.73 -24.23 8.53
CA ASP A 198 -2.46 -25.48 8.39
C ASP A 198 -1.67 -26.45 7.50
N CYS A 199 -0.79 -27.21 8.14
CA CYS A 199 0.15 -28.08 7.45
C CYS A 199 -0.46 -29.40 6.98
N ALA A 200 -1.61 -29.82 7.52
CA ALA A 200 -2.22 -31.11 7.17
C ALA A 200 -2.68 -31.17 5.70
N PRO A 201 -3.47 -30.20 5.18
CA PRO A 201 -3.87 -30.18 3.77
C PRO A 201 -2.81 -29.59 2.83
N CYS A 202 -1.65 -29.17 3.35
CA CYS A 202 -0.61 -28.53 2.54
C CYS A 202 -0.01 -29.53 1.53
N PRO A 203 0.04 -29.21 0.22
CA PRO A 203 0.56 -30.12 -0.80
C PRO A 203 2.07 -30.39 -0.66
N LEU A 204 2.77 -29.52 0.07
CA LEU A 204 4.20 -29.62 0.35
C LEU A 204 4.50 -30.30 1.70
N SER A 205 3.49 -30.74 2.45
CA SER A 205 3.65 -31.25 3.82
C SER A 205 4.67 -32.37 3.95
N GLY A 206 4.68 -33.32 3.01
CA GLY A 206 5.61 -34.46 2.98
C GLY A 206 7.04 -34.12 2.58
N ILE A 207 7.30 -32.92 2.06
CA ILE A 207 8.64 -32.47 1.66
C ILE A 207 9.11 -31.21 2.41
N CYS A 208 8.26 -30.62 3.24
CA CYS A 208 8.59 -29.40 3.97
C CYS A 208 9.48 -29.69 5.18
N SER A 209 10.77 -29.33 5.10
CA SER A 209 11.76 -29.55 6.16
C SER A 209 11.34 -28.96 7.50
N ALA A 210 10.82 -27.73 7.53
CA ALA A 210 10.36 -27.15 8.79
C ALA A 210 9.17 -27.91 9.39
N ARG A 211 8.28 -28.50 8.57
CA ARG A 211 7.16 -29.31 9.08
C ARG A 211 7.64 -30.65 9.63
N LEU A 212 8.53 -31.32 8.90
CA LEU A 212 9.10 -32.60 9.29
C LEU A 212 9.90 -32.49 10.60
N GLN A 213 10.55 -31.35 10.82
CA GLN A 213 11.29 -31.07 12.07
C GLN A 213 10.41 -30.49 13.19
N GLY A 214 9.14 -30.14 12.94
CA GLY A 214 8.28 -29.48 13.92
C GLY A 214 8.63 -28.01 14.20
N ARG A 215 9.34 -27.34 13.29
CA ARG A 215 9.97 -26.01 13.46
C ARG A 215 9.35 -24.92 12.60
N THR A 216 8.13 -25.09 12.09
CA THR A 216 7.48 -24.09 11.21
C THR A 216 7.33 -22.69 11.82
N ALA A 217 7.32 -22.59 13.15
CA ALA A 217 7.24 -21.32 13.87
C ALA A 217 8.56 -20.51 13.87
N GLU A 218 9.69 -21.16 13.57
CA GLU A 218 11.01 -20.53 13.52
C GLU A 218 11.31 -19.88 12.17
N PHE A 219 10.55 -20.23 11.13
CA PHE A 219 10.79 -19.81 9.75
C PHE A 219 9.63 -18.96 9.19
N PRO A 220 9.94 -17.84 8.51
CA PRO A 220 11.25 -17.19 8.44
C PRO A 220 11.72 -16.69 9.80
N GLY A 221 13.04 -16.52 9.96
CA GLY A 221 13.61 -15.95 11.19
C GLY A 221 12.99 -14.57 11.49
N ARG A 222 12.79 -14.26 12.77
CA ARG A 222 12.17 -13.01 13.19
C ARG A 222 13.15 -11.84 13.05
N ARG A 223 12.62 -10.67 12.71
CA ARG A 223 13.39 -9.43 12.85
C ARG A 223 13.54 -9.13 14.35
N PRO A 224 14.72 -8.74 14.83
CA PRO A 224 14.86 -8.21 16.18
C PRO A 224 13.88 -7.05 16.39
N SER A 225 13.06 -7.12 17.43
CA SER A 225 12.16 -6.01 17.78
C SER A 225 13.00 -4.86 18.32
N LYS A 226 12.74 -3.65 17.83
CA LYS A 226 13.22 -2.41 18.44
C LYS A 226 12.00 -1.68 19.00
N ALA A 227 12.17 -0.96 20.11
CA ALA A 227 11.13 -0.06 20.59
C ALA A 227 10.71 0.89 19.45
N LEU A 228 9.40 0.97 19.20
CA LEU A 228 8.87 1.89 18.20
C LEU A 228 8.96 3.32 18.76
N PRO A 229 9.63 4.25 18.06
CA PRO A 229 9.63 5.65 18.46
C PRO A 229 8.21 6.19 18.61
N GLN A 230 7.96 6.98 19.65
CA GLN A 230 6.73 7.76 19.81
C GLN A 230 6.94 9.14 19.19
N ARG A 231 5.95 9.62 18.44
CA ARG A 231 5.88 10.98 17.93
C ARG A 231 4.53 11.56 18.28
N ALA A 232 4.46 12.86 18.45
CA ALA A 232 3.20 13.55 18.68
C ALA A 232 3.13 14.85 17.87
N CYS A 233 1.93 15.21 17.44
CA CYS A 233 1.66 16.48 16.75
C CYS A 233 0.27 17.01 17.12
N ARG A 234 0.08 18.33 16.98
CA ARG A 234 -1.23 18.97 17.12
C ARG A 234 -1.82 19.24 15.74
N LEU A 235 -2.99 18.67 15.45
CA LEU A 235 -3.70 18.89 14.18
C LEU A 235 -4.74 19.99 14.36
N LEU A 236 -4.73 21.01 13.52
CA LEU A 236 -5.67 22.13 13.62
C LEU A 236 -6.78 22.03 12.57
N ILE A 237 -8.01 21.88 13.05
CA ILE A 237 -9.23 22.04 12.28
C ILE A 237 -9.60 23.52 12.33
N LEU A 238 -9.10 24.28 11.36
CA LEU A 238 -9.42 25.70 11.19
C LEU A 238 -10.59 25.82 10.22
N ARG A 239 -11.69 26.42 10.69
CA ARG A 239 -12.90 26.63 9.90
C ARG A 239 -13.09 28.11 9.58
N ASP A 240 -13.54 28.40 8.37
CA ASP A 240 -13.97 29.75 7.99
C ASP A 240 -15.45 30.00 8.33
N GLU A 241 -15.96 31.16 7.92
CA GLU A 241 -17.35 31.58 8.12
C GLU A 241 -18.37 30.68 7.40
N GLN A 242 -17.93 29.91 6.40
CA GLN A 242 -18.74 28.96 5.63
C GLN A 242 -18.55 27.50 6.12
N ASP A 243 -17.91 27.31 7.28
CA ASP A 243 -17.52 26.00 7.84
C ASP A 243 -16.65 25.14 6.89
N ARG A 244 -15.97 25.75 5.90
CA ARG A 244 -14.95 25.08 5.11
C ARG A 244 -13.70 24.89 5.97
N VAL A 245 -12.99 23.79 5.76
CA VAL A 245 -11.82 23.43 6.57
C VAL A 245 -10.54 23.75 5.82
N LEU A 246 -9.62 24.46 6.45
CA LEU A 246 -8.30 24.73 5.86
C LEU A 246 -7.50 23.42 5.81
N LEU A 247 -7.11 22.99 4.62
CA LEU A 247 -6.15 21.92 4.41
C LEU A 247 -4.89 22.47 3.77
N HIS A 248 -3.77 21.79 4.02
CA HIS A 248 -2.52 22.02 3.33
C HIS A 248 -2.00 20.76 2.66
N ARG A 249 -1.32 20.92 1.53
CA ARG A 249 -0.60 19.83 0.89
C ARG A 249 0.70 19.57 1.65
N ARG A 250 0.97 18.31 1.93
CA ARG A 250 2.23 17.89 2.59
C ARG A 250 3.36 17.81 1.57
N PRO A 251 4.62 18.05 1.99
CA PRO A 251 5.78 17.84 1.14
C PRO A 251 5.78 16.43 0.47
N PRO A 252 6.35 16.25 -0.73
CA PRO A 252 6.31 14.96 -1.45
C PRO A 252 6.94 13.78 -0.69
N SER A 253 7.87 14.07 0.22
CA SER A 253 8.60 13.12 1.06
C SER A 253 8.11 13.15 2.52
N GLY A 254 8.37 12.07 3.25
CA GLY A 254 7.96 11.92 4.66
C GLY A 254 6.57 11.30 4.86
N ILE A 255 6.04 11.46 6.08
CA ILE A 255 4.71 10.96 6.47
C ILE A 255 3.65 11.59 5.55
N TRP A 256 2.85 10.73 4.91
CA TRP A 256 1.75 11.13 4.03
C TRP A 256 2.16 12.07 2.89
N GLY A 257 3.40 11.95 2.41
CA GLY A 257 3.93 12.93 1.47
C GLY A 257 3.05 13.12 0.22
N GLY A 258 2.82 14.36 -0.18
CA GLY A 258 1.95 14.75 -1.29
C GLY A 258 0.44 14.66 -1.03
N LEU A 259 0.00 14.19 0.14
CA LEU A 259 -1.43 14.21 0.52
C LEU A 259 -1.82 15.54 1.14
N TRP A 260 -3.12 15.83 1.09
CA TRP A 260 -3.75 16.90 1.84
C TRP A 260 -3.98 16.50 3.30
N SER A 261 -3.70 17.43 4.21
CA SER A 261 -3.77 17.24 5.66
C SER A 261 -4.22 18.52 6.37
N LEU A 262 -4.63 18.39 7.62
CA LEU A 262 -4.82 19.52 8.52
C LEU A 262 -3.47 20.16 8.86
N PRO A 263 -3.40 21.50 9.02
CA PRO A 263 -2.22 22.19 9.53
C PRO A 263 -1.72 21.58 10.85
N GLU A 264 -0.40 21.48 10.99
CA GLU A 264 0.26 20.95 12.17
C GLU A 264 0.92 22.06 12.98
N CYS A 265 0.47 22.24 14.23
CA CYS A 265 1.11 23.13 15.20
C CYS A 265 2.06 22.32 16.09
N PRO A 266 3.28 22.81 16.37
CA PRO A 266 4.14 22.24 17.41
C PRO A 266 3.43 22.22 18.77
N LEU A 267 3.72 21.21 19.60
CA LEU A 267 3.05 21.03 20.89
C LEU A 267 3.47 22.08 21.93
N ASP A 268 4.66 22.64 21.78
CA ASP A 268 5.29 23.65 22.63
C ASP A 268 4.93 25.09 22.21
N GLU A 269 4.19 25.27 21.13
CA GLU A 269 3.68 26.58 20.71
C GLU A 269 2.20 26.79 21.08
N ASP A 270 1.85 28.05 21.35
CA ASP A 270 0.46 28.49 21.46
C ASP A 270 -0.20 28.52 20.07
N ILE A 271 -1.43 27.99 20.00
CA ILE A 271 -2.13 27.77 18.73
C ILE A 271 -2.48 29.10 18.06
N ALA A 272 -2.93 30.10 18.83
CA ALA A 272 -3.34 31.39 18.29
C ALA A 272 -2.14 32.18 17.78
N VAL A 273 -1.02 32.17 18.53
CA VAL A 273 0.23 32.81 18.10
C VAL A 273 0.78 32.14 16.84
N TRP A 274 0.83 30.81 16.82
CA TRP A 274 1.34 30.06 15.68
C TRP A 274 0.49 30.28 14.42
N ALA A 275 -0.83 30.19 14.54
CA ALA A 275 -1.75 30.40 13.42
C ALA A 275 -1.71 31.85 12.92
N GLY A 276 -1.64 32.84 13.82
CA GLY A 276 -1.48 34.25 13.46
C GLY A 276 -0.20 34.50 12.67
N ARG A 277 0.92 33.91 13.10
CA ARG A 277 2.21 34.02 12.39
C ARG A 277 2.19 33.29 11.03
N ARG A 278 1.62 32.08 10.98
CA ARG A 278 1.68 31.21 9.79
C ARG A 278 0.66 31.60 8.71
N PHE A 279 -0.50 32.10 9.13
CA PHE A 279 -1.67 32.28 8.27
C PHE A 279 -2.26 33.69 8.33
N GLY A 280 -1.81 34.56 9.23
CA GLY A 280 -2.33 35.92 9.35
C GLY A 280 -3.76 36.00 9.90
N VAL A 281 -4.23 34.97 10.62
CA VAL A 281 -5.60 34.89 11.15
C VAL A 281 -5.63 35.05 12.66
N LYS A 282 -6.75 35.51 13.20
CA LYS A 282 -7.08 35.33 14.62
C LYS A 282 -8.03 34.16 14.77
N LEU A 283 -8.04 33.54 15.94
CA LEU A 283 -8.84 32.37 16.25
C LEU A 283 -9.89 32.71 17.30
N GLU A 284 -11.06 32.08 17.21
CA GLU A 284 -11.99 31.95 18.33
C GLU A 284 -11.42 31.03 19.41
N SER A 285 -12.23 30.72 20.43
CA SER A 285 -11.89 29.71 21.44
C SER A 285 -11.52 28.39 20.78
N VAL A 286 -10.37 27.84 21.15
CA VAL A 286 -9.89 26.55 20.66
C VAL A 286 -10.47 25.43 21.53
N GLU A 287 -11.14 24.47 20.90
CA GLU A 287 -11.61 23.24 21.52
C GLU A 287 -10.61 22.11 21.28
N GLN A 288 -10.22 21.40 22.34
CA GLN A 288 -9.38 20.19 22.25
C GLN A 288 -10.27 18.96 22.04
N LEU A 289 -10.02 18.21 20.97
CA LEU A 289 -10.71 16.95 20.70
C LEU A 289 -9.93 15.76 21.26
N ALA A 290 -10.60 14.59 21.28
CA ALA A 290 -9.99 13.34 21.72
C ALA A 290 -8.75 12.98 20.92
N VAL A 291 -7.70 12.53 21.62
CA VAL A 291 -6.43 12.10 21.03
C VAL A 291 -6.66 10.94 20.07
N VAL A 292 -6.02 11.00 18.90
CA VAL A 292 -6.07 9.95 17.89
C VAL A 292 -4.71 9.29 17.79
N GLU A 293 -4.65 8.02 18.16
CA GLU A 293 -3.44 7.23 17.98
C GLU A 293 -3.42 6.58 16.59
N HIS A 294 -2.25 6.61 15.94
CA HIS A 294 -2.04 5.95 14.67
C HIS A 294 -0.69 5.25 14.64
N SER A 295 -0.70 3.93 14.41
CA SER A 295 0.51 3.13 14.34
C SER A 295 1.00 2.99 12.90
N PHE A 296 2.24 3.40 12.66
CA PHE A 296 2.98 3.08 11.45
C PHE A 296 3.87 1.87 11.70
N SER A 297 4.40 1.25 10.64
CA SER A 297 5.32 0.11 10.73
C SER A 297 6.65 0.43 11.45
N HIS A 298 6.99 1.70 11.61
CA HIS A 298 8.30 2.16 12.08
C HIS A 298 8.23 3.23 13.20
N PHE A 299 7.04 3.69 13.59
CA PHE A 299 6.82 4.58 14.74
C PHE A 299 5.31 4.62 15.09
N GLN A 300 4.98 5.14 16.27
CA GLN A 300 3.60 5.47 16.65
C GLN A 300 3.42 6.98 16.68
N LEU A 301 2.27 7.46 16.19
CA LEU A 301 1.91 8.87 16.14
C LEU A 301 0.70 9.12 17.02
N GLN A 302 0.84 10.01 18.00
CA GLN A 302 -0.25 10.57 18.77
C GLN A 302 -0.63 11.92 18.18
N MET A 303 -1.85 12.02 17.65
CA MET A 303 -2.38 13.28 17.13
C MET A 303 -3.30 13.88 18.16
N HIS A 304 -3.09 15.16 18.46
CA HIS A 304 -3.92 15.97 19.35
C HIS A 304 -4.74 16.92 18.48
N PRO A 305 -5.96 16.58 18.05
CA PRO A 305 -6.74 17.44 17.18
C PRO A 305 -7.35 18.58 17.99
N CYS A 306 -7.29 19.79 17.45
CA CYS A 306 -7.92 20.97 18.01
C CYS A 306 -8.82 21.59 16.95
N GLN A 307 -9.95 22.15 17.34
CA GLN A 307 -10.89 22.79 16.43
C GLN A 307 -11.14 24.24 16.87
N THR A 308 -11.22 25.13 15.90
CA THR A 308 -11.59 26.54 16.12
C THR A 308 -12.11 27.15 14.81
N ARG A 309 -12.69 28.34 14.91
CA ARG A 309 -13.03 29.18 13.76
C ARG A 309 -12.03 30.32 13.64
N ILE A 310 -11.76 30.73 12.41
CA ILE A 310 -10.95 31.92 12.14
C ILE A 310 -11.85 33.16 12.21
N THR A 311 -11.38 34.22 12.88
CA THR A 311 -12.07 35.51 12.97
C THR A 311 -11.16 36.61 12.44
N GLY A 312 -11.49 37.16 11.26
CA GLY A 312 -10.71 38.23 10.65
C GLY A 312 -9.36 37.80 10.06
N GLY A 313 -8.93 38.57 9.06
CA GLY A 313 -7.81 38.23 8.18
C GLY A 313 -8.29 37.52 6.93
N THR A 314 -7.95 38.05 5.75
CA THR A 314 -8.19 37.37 4.48
C THR A 314 -7.05 36.40 4.25
N LEU A 315 -7.26 35.13 4.62
CA LEU A 315 -6.40 34.04 4.15
C LEU A 315 -6.72 33.84 2.67
N ALA A 316 -6.07 34.64 1.83
CA ALA A 316 -6.13 34.49 0.39
C ALA A 316 -5.43 33.19 0.06
N VAL A 317 -6.20 32.12 -0.10
CA VAL A 317 -5.74 30.82 -0.55
C VAL A 317 -5.41 30.93 -2.05
N MET A 318 -4.34 31.67 -2.35
CA MET A 318 -3.78 31.84 -3.68
C MET A 318 -2.45 31.06 -3.84
N GLU A 319 -2.01 30.37 -2.79
CA GLU A 319 -0.86 29.46 -2.83
C GLU A 319 -1.33 28.03 -3.16
N THR A 320 -0.62 27.34 -4.05
CA THR A 320 -0.92 25.96 -4.52
C THR A 320 -0.93 24.89 -3.41
N GLU A 321 -0.47 25.25 -2.21
CA GLU A 321 -0.27 24.34 -1.09
C GLU A 321 -1.37 24.45 -0.02
N LEU A 322 -2.36 25.32 -0.17
CA LEU A 322 -3.51 25.47 0.75
C LEU A 322 -4.84 25.39 0.00
N ILE A 323 -5.88 24.86 0.64
CA ILE A 323 -7.28 24.88 0.13
C ILE A 323 -8.28 25.08 1.26
N TRP A 324 -9.42 25.69 0.94
CA TRP A 324 -10.62 25.62 1.75
C TRP A 324 -11.45 24.42 1.31
N TYR A 325 -11.34 23.31 2.04
CA TYR A 325 -12.03 22.05 1.75
C TYR A 325 -13.50 22.12 2.17
N ASN A 326 -14.40 21.92 1.21
CA ASN A 326 -15.84 22.00 1.46
C ASN A 326 -16.38 20.64 1.93
N LEU A 327 -16.80 20.56 3.20
CA LEU A 327 -17.36 19.32 3.76
C LEU A 327 -18.70 18.92 3.10
N GLY A 328 -19.49 19.88 2.61
CA GLY A 328 -20.76 19.60 1.93
C GLY A 328 -20.59 19.19 0.46
N GLN A 329 -19.51 19.62 -0.18
CA GLN A 329 -19.15 19.30 -1.56
C GLN A 329 -17.66 18.92 -1.64
N PRO A 330 -17.30 17.73 -1.13
CA PRO A 330 -15.91 17.35 -0.94
C PRO A 330 -15.15 17.23 -2.27
N GLU A 331 -14.01 17.90 -2.36
CA GLU A 331 -13.10 17.78 -3.49
C GLU A 331 -12.51 16.36 -3.58
N LYS A 332 -12.25 15.90 -4.81
CA LYS A 332 -11.65 14.59 -5.11
C LYS A 332 -10.13 14.60 -4.92
N ILE A 333 -9.69 14.84 -3.70
CA ILE A 333 -8.27 14.93 -3.34
C ILE A 333 -7.80 13.74 -2.50
N GLY A 334 -6.50 13.49 -2.52
CA GLY A 334 -5.85 12.49 -1.67
C GLY A 334 -5.71 12.94 -0.23
N LEU A 335 -6.39 12.28 0.70
CA LEU A 335 -6.36 12.60 2.13
C LEU A 335 -5.58 11.56 2.93
N ALA A 336 -4.89 12.01 3.97
CA ALA A 336 -4.38 11.12 5.01
C ALA A 336 -5.55 10.42 5.72
N ALA A 337 -5.47 9.11 5.93
CA ALA A 337 -6.58 8.34 6.49
C ALA A 337 -7.09 8.85 7.87
N PRO A 338 -6.24 9.28 8.83
CA PRO A 338 -6.73 9.90 10.06
C PRO A 338 -7.45 11.24 9.82
N VAL A 339 -6.96 12.05 8.89
CA VAL A 339 -7.58 13.33 8.53
C VAL A 339 -8.95 13.11 7.89
N ALA A 340 -9.06 12.17 6.93
CA ALA A 340 -10.35 11.82 6.32
C ALA A 340 -11.40 11.40 7.37
N ARG A 341 -10.99 10.67 8.43
CA ARG A 341 -11.88 10.31 9.54
C ARG A 341 -12.29 11.50 10.40
N LEU A 342 -11.37 12.44 10.66
CA LEU A 342 -11.68 13.66 11.41
C LEU A 342 -12.67 14.53 10.64
N LEU A 343 -12.45 14.74 9.33
CA LEU A 343 -13.35 15.50 8.47
C LEU A 343 -14.74 14.87 8.38
N ALA A 344 -14.84 13.55 8.24
CA ALA A 344 -16.12 12.85 8.23
C ALA A 344 -16.89 12.97 9.56
N ARG A 345 -16.19 12.94 10.70
CA ARG A 345 -16.81 13.18 12.02
C ARG A 345 -17.33 14.60 12.15
N LEU A 346 -16.53 15.57 11.73
CA LEU A 346 -16.91 16.98 11.75
C LEU A 346 -18.14 17.24 10.86
N GLN A 347 -18.16 16.66 9.66
CA GLN A 347 -19.30 16.76 8.75
C GLN A 347 -20.60 16.24 9.42
N ALA A 348 -20.54 15.08 10.08
CA ALA A 348 -21.68 14.51 10.79
C ALA A 348 -22.15 15.39 11.97
N GLN A 349 -21.24 16.05 12.67
CA GLN A 349 -21.58 16.99 13.75
C GLN A 349 -22.26 18.26 13.24
N LEU A 350 -21.80 18.80 12.11
CA LEU A 350 -22.39 19.98 11.50
C LEU A 350 -23.81 19.70 10.97
N GLN A 351 -24.03 18.51 10.41
CA GLN A 351 -25.36 18.08 9.94
C GLN A 351 -26.37 17.82 11.06
N THR A 352 -25.93 17.63 12.30
CA THR A 352 -26.80 17.41 13.46
C THR A 352 -27.08 18.69 14.26
N SER A 353 -26.32 19.76 13.99
CA SER A 353 -26.41 21.04 14.70
C SER A 353 -27.13 22.13 13.90
N GLY A 354 -27.45 21.88 12.63
CA GLY A 354 -28.27 22.73 11.77
C GLY A 354 -29.56 22.01 11.40
#